data_AF-A0A225VAG2-F1
#
_entry.id   AF-A0A225VAG2-F1
#
_cell.length_a   1.000
_cell.length_b   1.000
_cell.length_c   1.000
_cell.angle_alpha   90.00
_cell.angle_beta   90.00
_cell.angle_gamma   90.00
#
_symmetry.space_group_name_H-M   'P 1'
#
loop_
_entity.id
_entity.type
_entity.pdbx_description
1 polymer ?
#
loop_
_entity_poly.entity_id
_entity_poly.type
_entity_poly.pdbx_seq_one_letter_code
_entity_poly.pdbx_strand_id
1 'polypeptide(L)'
;MILCHDPTLVNTFFGVFFARLREKFWATHYVADVLKKYHWSDIGPVVLAALTENDDDTRVKAHPEYFMDLEVLIAKELSRGEAQLALVKLAVEKTEKLEDAVLSSPACLDEFWKLVVDCGEENVFVALFDRFKLIKPRLLGKTASIFSKLLNQVDLVDVKKAGMENIIDCRLKWLASQIRVLEKPFTWEMPAAEFPDNAQIETFLKSSDESMSTKGVVTFETDYGARDFASKYTYKRAPRHKNASFDMKASTDGTFVTISKTRGWYDEFLPGLPYLKKELQNLRDPTSDYIPIIN
;
A
#
# COMPACT_ATOMS: atom_id res chain seq x y z
N MET A 1 27.32 3.52 -28.62
CA MET A 1 27.88 2.16 -28.73
C MET A 1 29.35 2.22 -28.30
N ILE A 2 29.66 1.94 -27.04
CA ILE A 2 31.05 1.91 -26.54
C ILE A 2 31.63 0.56 -27.00
N LEU A 3 32.50 0.61 -28.01
CA LEU A 3 33.19 -0.55 -28.62
C LEU A 3 34.57 -0.83 -27.98
N CYS A 4 34.99 -0.08 -26.96
CA CYS A 4 36.22 -0.38 -26.24
C CYS A 4 35.91 -1.39 -25.14
N HIS A 5 36.49 -2.59 -25.18
CA HIS A 5 36.54 -3.56 -24.07
C HIS A 5 37.45 -3.05 -22.93
N ASP A 6 37.24 -1.82 -22.47
CA ASP A 6 38.03 -1.17 -21.43
C ASP A 6 37.16 -0.96 -20.18
N PRO A 7 37.29 -1.82 -19.15
CA PRO A 7 36.58 -1.66 -17.89
C PRO A 7 36.86 -0.31 -17.22
N THR A 8 38.02 0.31 -17.44
CA THR A 8 38.38 1.61 -16.87
C THR A 8 37.47 2.72 -17.40
N LEU A 9 37.18 2.69 -18.71
CA LEU A 9 36.28 3.64 -19.34
C LEU A 9 34.84 3.45 -18.85
N VAL A 10 34.40 2.20 -18.69
CA VAL A 10 33.07 1.88 -18.15
C VAL A 10 32.94 2.34 -16.70
N ASN A 11 33.95 2.07 -15.87
CA ASN A 11 33.99 2.55 -14.48
C ASN A 11 33.98 4.08 -14.41
N THR A 12 34.71 4.76 -15.29
CA THR A 12 34.68 6.22 -15.39
C THR A 12 33.28 6.72 -15.79
N PHE A 13 32.66 6.08 -16.77
CA PHE A 13 31.29 6.40 -17.17
C PHE A 13 30.31 6.29 -15.98
N PHE A 14 30.31 5.16 -15.28
CA PHE A 14 29.39 4.93 -14.18
C PHE A 14 29.67 5.84 -12.98
N GLY A 15 30.92 5.91 -12.54
CA GLY A 15 31.30 6.63 -11.33
C GLY A 15 31.24 8.16 -11.47
N VAL A 16 31.49 8.70 -12.67
CA VAL A 16 31.56 10.16 -12.87
C VAL A 16 30.29 10.71 -13.52
N PHE A 17 29.80 10.07 -14.57
CA PHE A 17 28.71 10.59 -15.38
C PHE A 17 27.36 10.02 -14.95
N PHE A 18 27.22 8.69 -14.95
CA PHE A 18 25.95 8.03 -14.62
C PHE A 18 25.50 8.33 -13.18
N ALA A 19 26.43 8.29 -12.23
CA ALA A 19 26.15 8.60 -10.82
C ALA A 19 25.46 9.96 -10.62
N ARG A 20 25.80 10.95 -11.48
CA ARG A 20 25.27 12.32 -11.44
C ARG A 20 24.04 12.55 -12.30
N LEU A 21 23.60 11.53 -13.06
CA LEU A 21 22.39 11.66 -13.86
C LEU A 21 21.19 11.80 -12.93
N ARG A 22 20.39 12.84 -13.19
CA ARG A 22 19.14 13.09 -12.46
C ARG A 22 18.02 12.13 -12.87
N GLU A 23 18.03 11.70 -14.13
CA GLU A 23 17.01 10.80 -14.70
C GLU A 23 17.69 9.53 -15.23
N LYS A 24 17.94 8.59 -14.33
CA LYS A 24 18.60 7.32 -14.65
C LYS A 24 17.68 6.32 -15.35
N PHE A 25 16.36 6.46 -15.18
CA PHE A 25 15.36 5.53 -15.71
C PHE A 25 15.45 5.28 -17.22
N TRP A 26 15.72 6.33 -18.01
CA TRP A 26 15.84 6.24 -19.47
C TRP A 26 17.07 5.45 -19.95
N ALA A 27 18.02 5.18 -19.05
CA ALA A 27 19.25 4.48 -19.37
C ALA A 27 19.18 2.98 -19.08
N THR A 28 18.08 2.47 -18.53
CA THR A 28 17.93 1.07 -18.08
C THR A 28 18.44 0.05 -19.11
N HIS A 29 17.96 0.11 -20.35
CA HIS A 29 18.36 -0.85 -21.40
C HIS A 29 19.83 -0.70 -21.80
N TYR A 30 20.35 0.54 -21.87
CA TYR A 30 21.75 0.78 -22.17
C TYR A 30 22.67 0.26 -21.05
N VAL A 31 22.26 0.40 -19.79
CA VAL A 31 23.00 -0.14 -18.65
C VAL A 31 23.01 -1.66 -18.71
N ALA A 32 21.87 -2.29 -18.97
CA ALA A 32 21.79 -3.74 -19.14
C ALA A 32 22.71 -4.24 -20.29
N ASP A 33 22.74 -3.54 -21.43
CA ASP A 33 23.62 -3.87 -22.55
C ASP A 33 25.11 -3.78 -22.20
N VAL A 34 25.50 -2.84 -21.34
CA VAL A 34 26.86 -2.76 -20.81
C VAL A 34 27.11 -3.94 -19.88
N LEU A 35 26.24 -4.20 -18.91
CA LEU A 35 26.41 -5.30 -17.95
C LEU A 35 26.47 -6.69 -18.61
N LYS A 36 25.84 -6.88 -19.78
CA LYS A 36 25.95 -8.11 -20.57
C LYS A 36 27.33 -8.33 -21.22
N LYS A 37 28.15 -7.30 -21.35
CA LYS A 37 29.43 -7.34 -22.11
C LYS A 37 30.67 -7.40 -21.24
N TYR A 38 30.55 -7.15 -19.94
CA TYR A 38 31.67 -7.05 -19.01
C TYR A 38 31.51 -8.03 -17.86
N HIS A 39 32.64 -8.48 -17.31
CA HIS A 39 32.60 -9.26 -16.08
C HIS A 39 32.14 -8.39 -14.92
N TRP A 40 31.24 -8.93 -14.11
CA TRP A 40 30.68 -8.22 -12.96
C TRP A 40 31.77 -7.81 -11.95
N SER A 41 32.82 -8.63 -11.80
CA SER A 41 34.00 -8.33 -10.97
C SER A 41 34.66 -7.00 -11.31
N ASP A 42 34.62 -6.59 -12.58
CA ASP A 42 35.42 -5.46 -13.08
C ASP A 42 34.68 -4.13 -12.92
N ILE A 43 33.34 -4.16 -12.99
CA ILE A 43 32.50 -2.95 -13.04
C ILE A 43 31.38 -2.89 -12.01
N GLY A 44 31.02 -4.04 -11.42
CA GLY A 44 29.87 -4.19 -10.53
C GLY A 44 29.86 -3.23 -9.33
N PRO A 45 30.97 -3.10 -8.57
CA PRO A 45 31.03 -2.18 -7.43
C PRO A 45 30.73 -0.72 -7.80
N VAL A 46 31.25 -0.25 -8.94
CA VAL A 46 31.04 1.13 -9.40
C VAL A 46 29.61 1.33 -9.90
N VAL A 47 29.03 0.32 -10.55
CA VAL A 47 27.63 0.36 -11.00
C VAL A 47 26.68 0.43 -9.80
N LEU A 48 26.87 -0.43 -8.79
CA LEU A 48 26.03 -0.42 -7.58
C LEU A 48 26.12 0.93 -6.85
N ALA A 49 27.35 1.44 -6.65
CA ALA A 49 27.55 2.76 -6.04
C ALA A 49 26.82 3.86 -6.83
N ALA A 50 26.94 3.83 -8.16
CA ALA A 50 26.30 4.81 -9.03
C ALA A 50 24.76 4.69 -9.03
N LEU A 51 24.19 3.51 -8.78
CA LEU A 51 22.74 3.31 -8.64
C LEU A 51 22.22 3.86 -7.30
N THR A 52 22.98 3.69 -6.22
CA THR A 52 22.64 4.24 -4.89
C THR A 52 22.93 5.73 -4.75
N GLU A 53 23.77 6.30 -5.62
CA GLU A 53 24.07 7.72 -5.61
C GLU A 53 22.77 8.52 -5.82
N ASN A 54 22.47 9.42 -4.89
CA ASN A 54 21.25 10.24 -4.84
C ASN A 54 19.98 9.54 -4.32
N ASP A 55 20.07 8.38 -3.67
CA ASP A 55 18.93 7.77 -2.98
C ASP A 55 18.26 8.73 -1.96
N ASP A 56 19.02 9.69 -1.40
CA ASP A 56 18.52 10.70 -0.45
C ASP A 56 18.02 12.00 -1.10
N ASP A 57 18.04 12.10 -2.43
CA ASP A 57 17.59 13.28 -3.18
C ASP A 57 16.10 13.54 -2.94
N THR A 58 15.75 14.83 -2.84
CA THR A 58 14.38 15.30 -2.62
C THR A 58 13.40 14.82 -3.69
N ARG A 59 13.88 14.49 -4.90
CA ARG A 59 13.05 13.95 -5.99
C ARG A 59 12.72 12.48 -5.83
N VAL A 60 13.66 11.68 -5.34
CA VAL A 60 13.39 10.28 -4.96
C VAL A 60 12.34 10.25 -3.85
N LYS A 61 12.41 11.21 -2.92
CA LYS A 61 11.38 11.42 -1.90
C LYS A 61 10.04 11.92 -2.47
N ALA A 62 10.05 12.58 -3.63
CA ALA A 62 8.83 13.04 -4.31
C ALA A 62 8.12 11.91 -5.08
N HIS A 63 8.87 10.90 -5.52
CA HIS A 63 8.37 9.73 -6.24
C HIS A 63 8.91 8.42 -5.66
N PRO A 64 8.61 8.11 -4.40
CA PRO A 64 9.17 6.93 -3.72
C PRO A 64 8.63 5.61 -4.33
N GLU A 65 7.56 5.65 -5.12
CA GLU A 65 7.02 4.50 -5.85
C GLU A 65 7.97 3.94 -6.93
N TYR A 66 8.95 4.72 -7.39
CA TYR A 66 9.93 4.31 -8.40
C TYR A 66 11.31 3.97 -7.80
N PHE A 67 11.43 3.96 -6.46
CA PHE A 67 12.72 3.92 -5.78
C PHE A 67 13.58 2.68 -6.10
N MET A 68 12.94 1.57 -6.44
CA MET A 68 13.54 0.27 -6.78
C MET A 68 13.37 -0.10 -8.26
N ASP A 69 12.66 0.71 -9.06
CA ASP A 69 12.31 0.37 -10.44
C ASP A 69 13.54 0.17 -11.32
N LEU A 70 14.56 1.02 -11.14
CA LEU A 70 15.76 0.98 -11.97
C LEU A 70 16.49 -0.36 -11.82
N GLU A 71 16.74 -0.80 -10.58
CA GLU A 71 17.42 -2.06 -10.29
C GLU A 71 16.62 -3.25 -10.81
N VAL A 72 15.29 -3.25 -10.59
CA VAL A 72 14.38 -4.32 -11.02
C VAL A 72 14.36 -4.42 -12.54
N LEU A 73 14.23 -3.29 -13.24
CA LEU A 73 14.17 -3.26 -14.70
C LEU A 73 15.51 -3.63 -15.34
N ILE A 74 16.65 -3.21 -14.79
CA ILE A 74 17.96 -3.67 -15.27
C ILE A 74 18.10 -5.18 -15.03
N ALA A 75 17.78 -5.67 -13.82
CA ALA A 75 17.90 -7.09 -13.48
C ALA A 75 17.04 -8.00 -14.38
N LYS A 76 15.84 -7.55 -14.76
CA LYS A 76 14.94 -8.24 -15.70
C LYS A 76 15.60 -8.50 -17.06
N GLU A 77 16.43 -7.58 -17.53
CA GLU A 77 17.11 -7.68 -18.82
C GLU A 77 18.35 -8.58 -18.79
N LEU A 78 18.85 -8.94 -17.60
CA LEU A 78 20.05 -9.75 -17.44
C LEU A 78 19.71 -11.24 -17.35
N SER A 79 20.62 -12.07 -17.84
CA SER A 79 20.59 -13.50 -17.56
C SER A 79 20.97 -13.76 -16.09
N ARG A 80 20.53 -14.91 -15.56
CA ARG A 80 20.85 -15.32 -14.19
C ARG A 80 22.37 -15.38 -14.01
N GLY A 81 22.86 -14.70 -12.98
CA GLY A 81 24.29 -14.57 -12.68
C GLY A 81 24.55 -13.51 -11.61
N GLU A 82 25.82 -13.22 -11.35
CA GLU A 82 26.26 -12.31 -10.28
C GLU A 82 25.66 -10.91 -10.39
N ALA A 83 25.64 -10.34 -11.60
CA ALA A 83 25.10 -9.00 -11.85
C ALA A 83 23.60 -8.91 -11.56
N GLN A 84 22.81 -9.87 -12.07
CA GLN A 84 21.37 -9.93 -11.79
C GLN A 84 21.12 -10.08 -10.29
N LEU A 85 21.82 -11.02 -9.64
CA LEU A 85 21.63 -11.27 -8.21
C LEU A 85 21.97 -10.05 -7.34
N ALA A 86 23.06 -9.34 -7.67
CA ALA A 86 23.45 -8.14 -6.95
C ALA A 86 22.41 -7.02 -7.06
N LEU A 87 21.82 -6.84 -8.25
CA LEU A 87 20.74 -5.86 -8.45
C LEU A 87 19.45 -6.25 -7.73
N VAL A 88 19.10 -7.53 -7.71
CA VAL A 88 17.95 -8.03 -6.94
C VAL A 88 18.16 -7.81 -5.44
N LYS A 89 19.37 -8.10 -4.91
CA LYS A 89 19.71 -7.83 -3.51
C LYS A 89 19.60 -6.34 -3.18
N LEU A 90 20.12 -5.47 -4.05
CA LEU A 90 20.00 -4.02 -3.88
C LEU A 90 18.53 -3.58 -3.86
N ALA A 91 17.69 -4.08 -4.76
CA ALA A 91 16.26 -3.79 -4.76
C ALA A 91 15.57 -4.25 -3.46
N VAL A 92 15.93 -5.43 -2.92
CA VAL A 92 15.43 -5.92 -1.62
C VAL A 92 15.85 -4.98 -0.49
N GLU A 93 17.12 -4.58 -0.42
CA GLU A 93 17.62 -3.62 0.58
C GLU A 93 16.86 -2.29 0.53
N LYS A 94 16.53 -1.81 -0.68
CA LYS A 94 15.75 -0.58 -0.86
C LYS A 94 14.33 -0.67 -0.29
N THR A 95 13.73 -1.86 -0.22
CA THR A 95 12.38 -2.03 0.36
C THR A 95 12.30 -1.69 1.84
N GLU A 96 13.40 -1.80 2.58
CA GLU A 96 13.47 -1.44 4.00
C GLU A 96 13.26 0.06 4.23
N LYS A 97 13.56 0.89 3.22
CA LYS A 97 13.40 2.35 3.29
C LYS A 97 11.99 2.81 2.90
N LEU A 98 11.14 1.91 2.39
CA LEU A 98 9.81 2.25 1.89
C LEU A 98 8.72 2.04 2.93
N GLU A 99 7.80 3.00 3.03
CA GLU A 99 6.56 2.83 3.78
C GLU A 99 5.68 1.74 3.16
N ASP A 100 4.91 1.03 3.99
CA ASP A 100 4.07 -0.10 3.55
C ASP A 100 3.16 0.23 2.36
N ALA A 101 2.57 1.42 2.35
CA ALA A 101 1.66 1.86 1.29
C ALA A 101 2.40 2.06 -0.04
N VAL A 102 3.62 2.60 0.03
CA VAL A 102 4.47 2.84 -1.14
C VAL A 102 5.06 1.54 -1.65
N LEU A 103 5.49 0.62 -0.77
CA LEU A 103 6.03 -0.69 -1.16
C LEU A 103 4.97 -1.60 -1.79
N SER A 104 3.69 -1.40 -1.49
CA SER A 104 2.59 -2.22 -2.00
C SER A 104 2.06 -1.77 -3.38
N SER A 105 2.48 -0.62 -3.87
CA SER A 105 2.03 0.00 -5.12
C SER A 105 3.00 0.03 -6.32
N PRO A 106 4.34 -0.25 -6.23
CA PRO A 106 5.26 0.01 -7.34
C PRO A 106 4.87 -0.74 -8.61
N ALA A 107 5.02 -0.11 -9.77
CA ALA A 107 4.64 -0.70 -11.04
C ALA A 107 5.39 -2.02 -11.30
N CYS A 108 6.69 -2.05 -10.99
CA CYS A 108 7.60 -3.18 -11.20
C CYS A 108 7.43 -4.34 -10.19
N LEU A 109 6.46 -4.28 -9.27
CA LEU A 109 6.34 -5.26 -8.18
C LEU A 109 6.16 -6.71 -8.68
N ASP A 110 5.47 -6.93 -9.81
CA ASP A 110 5.29 -8.25 -10.40
C ASP A 110 6.62 -8.81 -10.93
N GLU A 111 7.35 -8.02 -11.72
CA GLU A 111 8.72 -8.32 -12.14
C GLU A 111 9.66 -8.59 -10.97
N PHE A 112 9.56 -7.81 -9.90
CA PHE A 112 10.44 -7.95 -8.76
C PHE A 112 10.25 -9.29 -8.05
N TRP A 113 9.00 -9.69 -7.81
CA TRP A 113 8.71 -10.99 -7.21
C TRP A 113 9.16 -12.16 -8.08
N LYS A 114 8.99 -12.07 -9.40
CA LYS A 114 9.51 -13.08 -10.34
C LYS A 114 11.03 -13.22 -10.21
N LEU A 115 11.76 -12.10 -10.25
CA LEU A 115 13.21 -12.08 -10.11
C LEU A 115 13.68 -12.69 -8.77
N VAL A 116 13.00 -12.35 -7.67
CA VAL A 116 13.35 -12.88 -6.34
C VAL A 116 13.08 -14.39 -6.25
N VAL A 117 11.99 -14.86 -6.84
CA VAL A 117 11.69 -16.30 -6.91
C VAL A 117 12.75 -17.04 -7.71
N ASP A 118 13.14 -16.48 -8.87
CA ASP A 118 14.01 -17.11 -9.88
C ASP A 118 15.52 -16.97 -9.59
N CYS A 119 15.93 -16.01 -8.76
CA CYS A 119 17.36 -15.78 -8.47
C CYS A 119 18.03 -17.00 -7.79
N GLY A 120 17.23 -17.82 -7.10
CA GLY A 120 17.62 -19.06 -6.44
C GLY A 120 18.43 -18.90 -5.15
N GLU A 121 18.49 -17.68 -4.61
CA GLU A 121 19.04 -17.38 -3.28
C GLU A 121 17.90 -17.29 -2.27
N GLU A 122 17.81 -18.29 -1.39
CA GLU A 122 16.69 -18.41 -0.44
C GLU A 122 16.63 -17.25 0.56
N ASN A 123 17.78 -16.76 1.01
CA ASN A 123 17.86 -15.60 1.90
C ASN A 123 17.27 -14.31 1.29
N VAL A 124 17.41 -14.11 -0.02
CA VAL A 124 16.85 -12.96 -0.74
C VAL A 124 15.32 -13.06 -0.75
N PHE A 125 14.78 -14.25 -1.00
CA PHE A 125 13.35 -14.50 -0.89
C PHE A 125 12.83 -14.27 0.53
N VAL A 126 13.48 -14.86 1.54
CA VAL A 126 13.07 -14.74 2.94
C VAL A 126 13.08 -13.29 3.41
N ALA A 127 14.12 -12.53 3.08
CA ALA A 127 14.21 -11.12 3.46
C ALA A 127 13.04 -10.29 2.91
N LEU A 128 12.76 -10.40 1.60
CA LEU A 128 11.63 -9.68 1.01
C LEU A 128 10.29 -10.18 1.57
N PHE A 129 10.15 -11.49 1.74
CA PHE A 129 8.93 -12.09 2.25
C PHE A 129 8.61 -11.65 3.67
N ASP A 130 9.61 -11.61 4.56
CA ASP A 130 9.45 -11.14 5.92
C ASP A 130 9.06 -9.66 5.98
N ARG A 131 9.58 -8.83 5.08
CA ARG A 131 9.14 -7.43 4.94
C ARG A 131 7.64 -7.32 4.60
N PHE A 132 7.13 -8.18 3.70
CA PHE A 132 5.72 -8.18 3.31
C PHE A 132 4.78 -8.81 4.34
N LYS A 133 5.25 -9.73 5.21
CA LYS A 133 4.46 -10.25 6.34
C LYS A 133 4.00 -9.16 7.31
N LEU A 134 4.80 -8.10 7.44
CA LEU A 134 4.52 -7.01 8.36
C LEU A 134 3.50 -6.01 7.80
N ILE A 135 3.22 -6.05 6.50
CA ILE A 135 2.30 -5.13 5.83
C ILE A 135 0.85 -5.48 6.20
N LYS A 136 0.06 -4.45 6.51
CA LYS A 136 -1.37 -4.61 6.80
C LYS A 136 -2.12 -5.29 5.65
N PRO A 137 -3.00 -6.28 5.91
CA PRO A 137 -3.74 -6.99 4.87
C PRO A 137 -4.50 -6.12 3.87
N ARG A 138 -4.95 -4.92 4.29
CA ARG A 138 -5.62 -3.95 3.41
C ARG A 138 -4.75 -3.47 2.23
N LEU A 139 -3.41 -3.51 2.36
CA LEU A 139 -2.46 -3.06 1.35
C LEU A 139 -1.93 -4.21 0.47
N LEU A 140 -2.13 -5.47 0.89
CA LEU A 140 -1.58 -6.65 0.21
C LEU A 140 -2.32 -7.07 -1.07
N GLY A 141 -3.28 -6.29 -1.57
CA GLY A 141 -4.10 -6.68 -2.72
C GLY A 141 -3.28 -7.00 -3.98
N LYS A 142 -2.31 -6.13 -4.32
CA LYS A 142 -1.42 -6.36 -5.48
C LYS A 142 -0.53 -7.59 -5.28
N THR A 143 0.10 -7.71 -4.11
CA THR A 143 0.97 -8.85 -3.77
C THR A 143 0.22 -10.18 -3.80
N ALA A 144 -0.99 -10.24 -3.22
CA ALA A 144 -1.81 -11.45 -3.23
C ALA A 144 -2.19 -11.87 -4.67
N SER A 145 -2.48 -10.90 -5.54
CA SER A 145 -2.72 -11.16 -6.97
C SER A 145 -1.48 -11.71 -7.69
N ILE A 146 -0.30 -11.14 -7.43
CA ILE A 146 0.98 -11.62 -7.98
C ILE A 146 1.24 -13.06 -7.52
N PHE A 147 1.10 -13.33 -6.23
CA PHE A 147 1.33 -14.67 -5.66
C PHE A 147 0.36 -15.71 -6.22
N SER A 148 -0.92 -15.35 -6.36
CA SER A 148 -1.90 -16.22 -7.01
C SER A 148 -1.48 -16.61 -8.42
N LYS A 149 -0.90 -15.68 -9.20
CA LYS A 149 -0.37 -16.01 -10.54
C LYS A 149 0.88 -16.88 -10.48
N LEU A 150 1.84 -16.54 -9.61
CA LEU A 150 3.10 -17.29 -9.50
C LEU A 150 2.88 -18.75 -9.08
N LEU A 151 1.96 -18.99 -8.14
CA LEU A 151 1.58 -20.33 -7.68
C LEU A 151 1.00 -21.21 -8.80
N ASN A 152 0.42 -20.61 -9.84
CA ASN A 152 -0.13 -21.33 -11.00
C ASN A 152 0.87 -21.50 -12.15
N GLN A 153 1.97 -20.76 -12.15
CA GLN A 153 2.89 -20.67 -13.29
C GLN A 153 4.23 -21.36 -13.05
N VAL A 154 4.63 -21.57 -11.79
CA VAL A 154 5.97 -22.04 -11.43
C VAL A 154 5.86 -23.21 -10.45
N ASP A 155 6.64 -24.26 -10.70
CA ASP A 155 6.89 -25.31 -9.70
C ASP A 155 7.79 -24.73 -8.60
N LEU A 156 7.15 -24.18 -7.56
CA LEU A 156 7.81 -23.59 -6.41
C LEU A 156 8.17 -24.67 -5.38
N VAL A 157 9.32 -24.49 -4.72
CA VAL A 157 9.67 -25.25 -3.51
C VAL A 157 8.62 -24.99 -2.44
N ASP A 158 8.24 -26.03 -1.69
CA ASP A 158 7.16 -26.02 -0.69
C ASP A 158 7.22 -24.84 0.28
N VAL A 159 8.42 -24.43 0.71
CA VAL A 159 8.60 -23.30 1.64
C VAL A 159 8.14 -21.97 1.02
N LYS A 160 8.51 -21.70 -0.24
CA LYS A 160 8.09 -20.50 -0.96
C LYS A 160 6.58 -20.52 -1.20
N LYS A 161 6.06 -21.70 -1.58
CA LYS A 161 4.64 -21.94 -1.81
C LYS A 161 3.81 -21.63 -0.55
N ALA A 162 4.15 -22.25 0.57
CA ALA A 162 3.45 -22.04 1.85
C ALA A 162 3.51 -20.58 2.31
N GLY A 163 4.64 -19.88 2.06
CA GLY A 163 4.75 -18.45 2.34
C GLY A 163 3.76 -17.62 1.50
N MET A 164 3.72 -17.84 0.19
CA MET A 164 2.80 -17.13 -0.69
C MET A 164 1.33 -17.40 -0.35
N GLU A 165 0.98 -18.66 -0.08
CA GLU A 165 -0.36 -19.06 0.37
C GLU A 165 -0.77 -18.33 1.66
N ASN A 166 0.15 -18.16 2.62
CA ASN A 166 -0.12 -17.43 3.86
C ASN A 166 -0.52 -15.95 3.63
N ILE A 167 0.16 -15.26 2.71
CA ILE A 167 -0.16 -13.86 2.38
C ILE A 167 -1.53 -13.77 1.67
N ILE A 168 -1.82 -14.72 0.77
CA ILE A 168 -3.13 -14.81 0.11
C ILE A 168 -4.23 -15.05 1.15
N ASP A 169 -4.05 -15.99 2.08
CA ASP A 169 -5.00 -16.28 3.15
C ASP A 169 -5.26 -15.08 4.06
N CYS A 170 -4.22 -14.34 4.42
CA CYS A 170 -4.34 -13.10 5.18
C CYS A 170 -5.20 -12.07 4.43
N ARG A 171 -5.00 -11.91 3.12
CA ARG A 171 -5.82 -11.02 2.29
C ARG A 171 -7.27 -11.50 2.16
N LEU A 172 -7.49 -12.79 1.94
CA LEU A 172 -8.83 -13.40 1.84
C LEU A 172 -9.64 -13.21 3.13
N LYS A 173 -9.03 -13.45 4.30
CA LYS A 173 -9.66 -13.23 5.61
C LYS A 173 -10.06 -11.77 5.80
N TRP A 174 -9.18 -10.85 5.43
CA TRP A 174 -9.47 -9.42 5.48
C TRP A 174 -10.63 -9.04 4.55
N LEU A 175 -10.60 -9.47 3.27
CA LEU A 175 -11.68 -9.22 2.31
C LEU A 175 -13.03 -9.73 2.80
N ALA A 176 -13.09 -10.98 3.28
CA ALA A 176 -14.30 -11.57 3.84
C ALA A 176 -14.83 -10.76 5.04
N SER A 177 -13.94 -10.25 5.89
CA SER A 177 -14.34 -9.38 7.00
C SER A 177 -14.99 -8.08 6.54
N GLN A 178 -14.42 -7.42 5.52
CA GLN A 178 -14.94 -6.15 5.01
C GLN A 178 -16.27 -6.34 4.29
N ILE A 179 -16.37 -7.38 3.45
CA ILE A 179 -17.61 -7.74 2.75
C ILE A 179 -18.72 -8.04 3.75
N ARG A 180 -18.45 -8.84 4.78
CA ARG A 180 -19.45 -9.17 5.82
C ARG A 180 -19.98 -7.94 6.53
N VAL A 181 -19.18 -6.90 6.72
CA VAL A 181 -19.63 -5.64 7.32
C VAL A 181 -20.48 -4.85 6.34
N LEU A 182 -20.05 -4.73 5.08
CA LEU A 182 -20.70 -3.92 4.05
C LEU A 182 -21.95 -4.57 3.44
N GLU A 183 -22.10 -5.90 3.52
CA GLU A 183 -23.30 -6.62 3.08
C GLU A 183 -24.47 -6.48 4.05
N LYS A 184 -24.21 -6.08 5.30
CA LYS A 184 -25.30 -5.79 6.22
C LYS A 184 -26.06 -4.56 5.71
N PRO A 185 -27.41 -4.60 5.69
CA PRO A 185 -28.19 -3.40 5.46
C PRO A 185 -27.75 -2.30 6.42
N PHE A 186 -27.72 -1.07 5.93
CA PHE A 186 -27.39 0.08 6.76
C PHE A 186 -28.30 0.14 8.00
N THR A 187 -27.69 0.35 9.16
CA THR A 187 -28.38 0.59 10.43
C THR A 187 -27.89 1.89 11.04
N TRP A 188 -28.78 2.63 11.69
CA TRP A 188 -28.41 3.77 12.52
C TRP A 188 -27.75 3.36 13.85
N GLU A 189 -27.71 2.07 14.18
CA GLU A 189 -27.03 1.56 15.37
C GLU A 189 -25.51 1.66 15.23
N MET A 190 -24.86 2.28 16.22
CA MET A 190 -23.41 2.29 16.38
C MET A 190 -23.02 1.64 17.72
N PRO A 191 -23.03 0.30 17.84
CA PRO A 191 -22.91 -0.39 19.12
C PRO A 191 -21.61 -0.11 19.89
N ALA A 192 -20.54 0.23 19.15
CA ALA A 192 -19.23 0.55 19.68
C ALA A 192 -19.00 2.06 19.87
N ALA A 193 -20.02 2.91 19.67
CA ALA A 193 -19.90 4.35 19.85
C ALA A 193 -19.62 4.69 21.31
N GLU A 194 -18.67 5.59 21.54
CA GLU A 194 -18.34 6.13 22.84
C GLU A 194 -18.60 7.65 22.84
N PHE A 195 -19.24 8.17 23.88
CA PHE A 195 -19.43 9.61 24.07
C PHE A 195 -19.06 10.00 25.51
N PRO A 196 -17.76 10.26 25.78
CA PRO A 196 -17.23 10.39 27.14
C PRO A 196 -17.90 11.50 27.96
N ASP A 197 -18.37 12.54 27.28
CA ASP A 197 -18.88 13.76 27.92
C ASP A 197 -20.36 13.63 28.33
N ASN A 198 -21.12 12.63 27.84
CA ASN A 198 -22.55 12.45 28.15
C ASN A 198 -23.09 11.03 27.82
N ALA A 199 -23.52 10.29 28.85
CA ALA A 199 -24.01 8.92 28.72
C ALA A 199 -25.35 8.77 27.96
N GLN A 200 -26.22 9.78 27.98
CA GLN A 200 -27.47 9.73 27.22
C GLN A 200 -27.23 9.93 25.72
N ILE A 201 -26.29 10.81 25.35
CA ILE A 201 -25.83 10.94 23.97
C ILE A 201 -25.16 9.63 23.52
N GLU A 202 -24.33 9.01 24.35
CA GLU A 202 -23.74 7.69 24.03
C GLU A 202 -24.83 6.63 23.79
N THR A 203 -25.84 6.58 24.66
CA THR A 203 -26.96 5.63 24.56
C THR A 203 -27.74 5.85 23.25
N PHE A 204 -28.00 7.10 22.88
CA PHE A 204 -28.58 7.44 21.58
C PHE A 204 -27.70 6.98 20.42
N LEU A 205 -26.38 7.21 20.48
CA LEU A 205 -25.47 6.80 19.40
C LEU A 205 -25.52 5.27 19.18
N LYS A 206 -25.71 4.50 20.26
CA LYS A 206 -25.89 3.04 20.20
C LYS A 206 -27.30 2.60 19.78
N SER A 207 -28.31 3.48 19.80
CA SER A 207 -29.71 3.15 19.43
C SER A 207 -29.92 3.10 17.92
N SER A 208 -31.13 2.74 17.48
CA SER A 208 -31.55 2.75 16.08
C SER A 208 -32.14 4.08 15.61
N ASP A 209 -32.19 5.09 16.49
CA ASP A 209 -32.75 6.40 16.16
C ASP A 209 -31.81 7.20 15.27
N GLU A 210 -32.33 7.87 14.25
CA GLU A 210 -31.52 8.68 13.32
C GLU A 210 -31.03 9.98 13.97
N SER A 211 -31.86 10.60 14.82
CA SER A 211 -31.54 11.88 15.44
C SER A 211 -32.07 12.01 16.87
N MET A 212 -31.42 12.85 17.66
CA MET A 212 -31.91 13.28 18.97
C MET A 212 -31.74 14.79 19.16
N SER A 213 -32.56 15.37 20.02
CA SER A 213 -32.31 16.71 20.56
C SER A 213 -31.67 16.62 21.93
N THR A 214 -30.81 17.58 22.28
CA THR A 214 -30.23 17.66 23.63
C THR A 214 -31.17 18.28 24.67
N LYS A 215 -32.45 18.53 24.34
CA LYS A 215 -33.42 19.10 25.29
C LYS A 215 -33.58 18.18 26.49
N GLY A 216 -33.35 18.69 27.70
CA GLY A 216 -33.38 17.89 28.93
C GLY A 216 -32.18 16.95 29.12
N VAL A 217 -31.21 16.95 28.19
CA VAL A 217 -29.99 16.14 28.22
C VAL A 217 -28.76 17.01 28.49
N VAL A 218 -28.69 18.16 27.82
CA VAL A 218 -27.67 19.20 28.00
C VAL A 218 -28.37 20.54 28.07
N THR A 219 -28.07 21.30 29.11
CA THR A 219 -28.60 22.65 29.29
C THR A 219 -27.60 23.66 28.76
N PHE A 220 -28.06 24.55 27.87
CA PHE A 220 -27.27 25.65 27.37
C PHE A 220 -27.88 26.98 27.83
N GLU A 221 -27.07 27.85 28.43
CA GLU A 221 -27.50 29.18 28.88
C GLU A 221 -27.75 30.13 27.71
N THR A 222 -27.06 29.91 26.58
CA THR A 222 -27.13 30.79 25.40
C THR A 222 -27.08 29.98 24.11
N ASP A 223 -27.58 30.56 23.02
CA ASP A 223 -27.46 30.00 21.67
C ASP A 223 -25.99 29.86 21.26
N TYR A 224 -25.13 30.76 21.74
CA TYR A 224 -23.70 30.67 21.55
C TYR A 224 -23.13 29.40 22.20
N GLY A 225 -23.55 29.06 23.42
CA GLY A 225 -23.13 27.82 24.09
C GLY A 225 -23.56 26.56 23.34
N ALA A 226 -24.78 26.55 22.75
CA ALA A 226 -25.23 25.45 21.91
C ALA A 226 -24.40 25.34 20.60
N ARG A 227 -24.06 26.47 19.97
CA ARG A 227 -23.20 26.51 18.77
C ARG A 227 -21.77 26.06 19.07
N ASP A 228 -21.20 26.51 20.18
CA ASP A 228 -19.86 26.12 20.61
C ASP A 228 -19.81 24.60 20.85
N PHE A 229 -20.80 24.07 21.58
CA PHE A 229 -20.94 22.62 21.79
C PHE A 229 -21.00 21.86 20.47
N ALA A 230 -21.89 22.24 19.55
CA ALA A 230 -21.97 21.59 18.24
C ALA A 230 -20.62 21.65 17.49
N SER A 231 -19.99 22.82 17.42
CA SER A 231 -18.75 23.00 16.66
C SER A 231 -17.58 22.16 17.18
N LYS A 232 -17.51 21.93 18.51
CA LYS A 232 -16.53 21.06 19.16
C LYS A 232 -16.59 19.61 18.67
N TYR A 233 -17.79 19.10 18.34
CA TYR A 233 -17.99 17.71 17.92
C TYR A 233 -18.25 17.54 16.41
N THR A 234 -18.43 18.62 15.64
CA THR A 234 -18.58 18.54 14.17
C THR A 234 -17.24 18.66 13.44
N TYR A 235 -16.15 19.01 14.13
CA TYR A 235 -14.83 19.17 13.49
C TYR A 235 -14.25 17.81 13.07
N LYS A 236 -14.16 17.55 11.75
CA LYS A 236 -13.71 16.29 11.12
C LYS A 236 -12.36 15.71 11.62
N ARG A 237 -11.55 16.48 12.36
CA ARG A 237 -10.27 16.05 12.95
C ARG A 237 -10.30 15.90 14.47
N ALA A 238 -11.46 16.03 15.11
CA ALA A 238 -11.57 15.83 16.55
C ALA A 238 -11.25 14.36 16.89
N PRO A 239 -10.31 14.08 17.80
CA PRO A 239 -9.96 12.72 18.23
C PRO A 239 -11.10 11.94 18.95
N ARG A 240 -12.33 12.48 18.95
CA ARG A 240 -13.48 12.02 19.74
C ARG A 240 -14.55 11.27 18.95
N HIS A 241 -14.39 11.09 17.63
CA HIS A 241 -15.25 10.21 16.82
C HIS A 241 -14.75 8.76 16.83
N LYS A 242 -14.53 8.19 18.01
CA LYS A 242 -14.18 6.76 18.10
C LYS A 242 -15.43 5.95 17.81
N ASN A 243 -15.43 5.24 16.68
CA ASN A 243 -16.49 4.31 16.26
C ASN A 243 -17.90 4.92 16.12
N ALA A 244 -18.02 6.24 15.91
CA ALA A 244 -19.30 6.93 15.77
C ALA A 244 -19.26 7.93 14.60
N SER A 245 -20.37 8.01 13.86
CA SER A 245 -20.55 8.93 12.72
C SER A 245 -21.83 9.72 12.90
N PHE A 246 -21.70 11.00 13.23
CA PHE A 246 -22.81 11.91 13.46
C PHE A 246 -22.39 13.36 13.18
N ASP A 247 -23.37 14.21 12.93
CA ASP A 247 -23.27 15.67 12.82
C ASP A 247 -24.04 16.29 13.99
N MET A 248 -23.68 17.51 14.35
CA MET A 248 -24.36 18.31 15.37
C MET A 248 -24.67 19.70 14.83
N LYS A 249 -25.90 20.16 15.04
CA LYS A 249 -26.33 21.51 14.66
C LYS A 249 -27.10 22.16 15.81
N ALA A 250 -26.68 23.36 16.18
CA ALA A 250 -27.44 24.18 17.11
C ALA A 250 -28.77 24.59 16.47
N SER A 251 -29.85 24.58 17.25
CA SER A 251 -31.15 25.03 16.79
C SER A 251 -31.17 26.54 16.55
N THR A 252 -32.02 26.98 15.64
CA THR A 252 -32.37 28.39 15.44
C THR A 252 -33.51 28.83 16.38
N ASP A 253 -34.24 27.88 16.97
CA ASP A 253 -35.51 28.11 17.66
C ASP A 253 -35.41 27.78 19.16
N GLY A 254 -34.19 27.84 19.71
CA GLY A 254 -33.93 27.66 21.14
C GLY A 254 -32.51 27.20 21.45
N THR A 255 -32.17 27.18 22.74
CA THR A 255 -30.85 26.84 23.25
C THR A 255 -30.65 25.32 23.35
N PHE A 256 -30.66 24.61 22.22
CA PHE A 256 -30.38 23.17 22.16
C PHE A 256 -29.66 22.77 20.87
N VAL A 257 -29.11 21.55 20.85
CA VAL A 257 -28.42 20.96 19.72
C VAL A 257 -29.20 19.75 19.23
N THR A 258 -29.29 19.60 17.91
CA THR A 258 -29.75 18.37 17.26
C THR A 258 -28.52 17.57 16.84
N ILE A 259 -28.48 16.32 17.26
CA ILE A 259 -27.46 15.35 16.86
C ILE A 259 -28.11 14.43 15.83
N SER A 260 -27.52 14.35 14.65
CA SER A 260 -27.98 13.50 13.55
C SER A 260 -26.90 12.50 13.21
N LYS A 261 -27.19 11.21 13.28
CA LYS A 261 -26.25 10.19 12.79
C LYS A 261 -26.06 10.37 11.30
N THR A 262 -24.87 10.03 10.78
CA THR A 262 -24.62 10.11 9.35
C THR A 262 -24.39 8.74 8.74
N ARG A 263 -24.76 8.62 7.47
CA ARG A 263 -24.41 7.50 6.62
C ARG A 263 -22.99 7.61 6.04
N GLY A 264 -22.20 8.61 6.42
CA GLY A 264 -20.96 8.98 5.74
C GLY A 264 -19.99 7.81 5.55
N TRP A 265 -19.80 6.98 6.59
CA TRP A 265 -19.00 5.76 6.47
C TRP A 265 -19.62 4.76 5.48
N TYR A 266 -20.90 4.44 5.64
CA TYR A 266 -21.57 3.46 4.77
C TYR A 266 -21.56 3.91 3.31
N ASP A 267 -21.88 5.18 3.03
CA ASP A 267 -21.92 5.71 1.67
C ASP A 267 -20.52 5.86 1.05
N GLU A 268 -19.46 6.04 1.85
CA GLU A 268 -18.07 6.05 1.38
C GLU A 268 -17.57 4.65 0.98
N PHE A 269 -17.91 3.62 1.75
CA PHE A 269 -17.37 2.26 1.56
C PHE A 269 -18.27 1.34 0.71
N LEU A 270 -19.59 1.58 0.64
CA LEU A 270 -20.52 0.76 -0.15
C LEU A 270 -20.17 0.70 -1.64
N PRO A 271 -19.78 1.80 -2.33
CA PRO A 271 -19.35 1.73 -3.72
C PRO A 271 -18.14 0.80 -3.96
N GLY A 272 -17.34 0.57 -2.91
CA GLY A 272 -16.21 -0.36 -2.91
C GLY A 272 -16.59 -1.84 -2.84
N LEU A 273 -17.81 -2.18 -2.39
CA LEU A 273 -18.23 -3.56 -2.15
C LEU A 273 -18.14 -4.47 -3.39
N PRO A 274 -18.57 -4.06 -4.60
CA PRO A 274 -18.43 -4.88 -5.80
C PRO A 274 -16.96 -5.23 -6.10
N TYR A 275 -16.03 -4.30 -5.87
CA TYR A 275 -14.60 -4.53 -6.08
C TYR A 275 -14.03 -5.54 -5.08
N LEU A 276 -14.40 -5.41 -3.81
CA LEU A 276 -13.97 -6.36 -2.77
C LEU A 276 -14.47 -7.78 -3.06
N LYS A 277 -15.74 -7.93 -3.49
CA LYS A 277 -16.31 -9.22 -3.89
C LYS A 277 -15.58 -9.82 -5.09
N LYS A 278 -15.32 -9.00 -6.11
CA LYS A 278 -14.59 -9.42 -7.31
C LYS A 278 -13.17 -9.87 -6.96
N GLU A 279 -12.46 -9.12 -6.13
CA GLU A 279 -11.12 -9.51 -5.68
C GLU A 279 -11.14 -10.83 -4.88
N LEU A 280 -12.09 -11.00 -3.95
CA LEU A 280 -12.26 -12.23 -3.20
C LEU A 280 -12.49 -13.45 -4.12
N GLN A 281 -13.31 -13.26 -5.16
CA GLN A 281 -13.56 -14.30 -6.15
C GLN A 281 -12.30 -14.65 -6.94
N ASN A 282 -11.60 -13.64 -7.48
CA ASN A 282 -10.38 -13.84 -8.26
C ASN A 282 -9.26 -14.53 -7.46
N LEU A 283 -9.15 -14.27 -6.16
CA LEU A 283 -8.16 -14.92 -5.29
C LEU A 283 -8.54 -16.34 -4.90
N ARG A 284 -9.84 -16.69 -4.89
CA ARG A 284 -10.33 -18.06 -4.62
C ARG A 284 -10.31 -18.94 -5.85
N ASP A 285 -10.57 -18.36 -7.01
CA ASP A 285 -10.57 -19.05 -8.29
C ASP A 285 -9.74 -18.24 -9.31
N PRO A 286 -8.42 -18.48 -9.35
CA PRO A 286 -7.51 -17.79 -10.27
C PRO A 286 -7.75 -18.14 -11.74
N THR A 287 -8.57 -19.16 -12.03
CA THR A 287 -8.83 -19.67 -13.40
C THR A 287 -10.04 -19.02 -14.07
N SER A 288 -10.77 -18.14 -13.36
CA SER A 288 -11.88 -17.38 -13.93
C SER A 288 -11.34 -16.19 -14.76
N ASP A 289 -11.55 -16.26 -16.08
CA ASP A 289 -10.98 -15.38 -17.11
C ASP A 289 -10.88 -13.87 -16.76
N TYR A 290 -9.70 -13.32 -17.00
CA TYR A 290 -9.36 -11.91 -16.81
C TYR A 290 -9.70 -11.08 -18.06
N ILE A 291 -10.63 -10.12 -17.94
CA ILE A 291 -10.72 -8.96 -18.85
C ILE A 291 -10.24 -7.73 -18.06
N PRO A 292 -9.11 -7.08 -18.42
CA PRO A 292 -8.71 -5.83 -17.80
C PRO A 292 -9.68 -4.73 -18.24
N ILE A 293 -10.28 -4.02 -17.28
CA ILE A 293 -10.84 -2.70 -17.53
C ILE A 293 -9.74 -1.69 -17.19
N ILE A 294 -9.24 -1.06 -18.23
CA ILE A 294 -8.36 0.11 -18.18
C ILE A 294 -9.21 1.29 -17.71
N ASN A 295 -8.76 2.01 -16.68
CA ASN A 295 -9.14 3.41 -16.48
C ASN A 295 -8.11 4.29 -17.17
#